data_AF-A0A2U8J8G7-F1
#
_entry.id   AF-A0A2U8J8G7-F1
#
_cell.length_a   1.000
_cell.length_b   1.000
_cell.length_c   1.000
_cell.angle_alpha   90.00
_cell.angle_beta   90.00
_cell.angle_gamma   90.00
#
_symmetry.space_group_name_H-M   'P 1'
#
loop_
_entity.id
_entity.type
_entity.pdbx_description
1 polymer ?
#
loop_
_entity_poly.entity_id
_entity_poly.type
_entity_poly.pdbx_seq_one_letter_code
_entity_poly.pdbx_strand_id
1 'polypeptide(L)'
;TCTVSGGSINYGNYYWSWIRQSAGKGLEWIGRIYTSGSTNYNPSLTSRVTISLDTSKSQVSLKLSSVTAADTAVYYCVREACGGDCYHGVDWYDPWGQGTLVTVSS
;
A
#
# COMPACT_ATOMS: atom_id res chain seq x y z
N THR A 1 5.64 -5.19 -6.14
CA THR A 1 4.35 -5.14 -6.86
C THR A 1 3.40 -6.15 -6.27
N CYS A 2 2.11 -5.85 -6.24
CA CYS A 2 1.03 -6.70 -5.79
C CYS A 2 0.04 -6.90 -6.94
N THR A 3 -0.25 -8.16 -7.27
CA THR A 3 -1.19 -8.52 -8.34
C THR A 3 -2.51 -8.95 -7.71
N VAL A 4 -3.60 -8.35 -8.17
CA VAL A 4 -4.97 -8.62 -7.72
C VAL A 4 -5.53 -9.74 -8.58
N SER A 5 -5.82 -10.90 -7.97
CA SER A 5 -6.42 -12.06 -8.62
C SER A 5 -7.71 -12.48 -7.91
N GLY A 6 -8.66 -13.07 -8.64
CA GLY A 6 -9.96 -13.48 -8.08
C GLY A 6 -10.93 -12.33 -7.77
N GLY A 7 -10.63 -11.10 -8.21
CA GLY A 7 -11.48 -9.92 -8.06
C GLY A 7 -11.12 -8.83 -9.07
N SER A 8 -11.81 -7.68 -9.03
CA SER A 8 -11.50 -6.52 -9.88
C SER A 8 -10.73 -5.46 -9.10
N ILE A 9 -9.62 -4.99 -9.69
CA ILE A 9 -8.83 -3.89 -9.13
C ILE A 9 -9.58 -2.54 -9.13
N ASN A 10 -10.62 -2.44 -9.97
CA ASN A 10 -11.48 -1.27 -10.14
C ASN A 10 -12.85 -1.40 -9.47
N TYR A 11 -13.04 -2.41 -8.61
CA TYR A 11 -14.33 -2.58 -7.94
C TYR A 11 -14.57 -1.39 -6.99
N GLY A 12 -15.67 -0.65 -7.18
CA GLY A 12 -16.21 0.37 -6.25
C GLY A 12 -15.31 1.57 -5.91
N ASN A 13 -15.63 2.25 -4.79
CA ASN A 13 -14.86 3.35 -4.19
C ASN A 13 -13.67 2.84 -3.35
N TYR A 14 -13.08 1.72 -3.74
CA TYR A 14 -11.95 1.13 -3.02
C TYR A 14 -10.67 1.82 -3.45
N TYR A 15 -9.73 1.89 -2.53
CA TYR A 15 -8.40 2.41 -2.79
C TYR A 15 -7.37 1.41 -2.27
N TRP A 16 -6.17 1.48 -2.84
CA TRP A 16 -5.11 0.52 -2.59
C TRP A 16 -4.01 1.16 -1.80
N SER A 17 -3.72 0.59 -0.64
CA SER A 17 -2.75 1.12 0.31
C SER A 17 -1.52 0.20 0.39
N TRP A 18 -0.37 0.80 0.67
CA TRP A 18 0.85 0.09 1.05
C TRP A 18 1.13 0.35 2.52
N ILE A 19 1.40 -0.71 3.27
CA ILE A 19 1.83 -0.65 4.66
C ILE A 19 3.09 -1.49 4.83
N ARG A 20 3.89 -1.18 5.84
CA ARG A 20 5.05 -2.00 6.21
C ARG A 20 5.09 -2.28 7.69
N GLN A 21 5.77 -3.37 8.04
CA GLN A 21 6.04 -3.76 9.41
C GLN A 21 7.54 -4.01 9.58
N SER A 22 8.23 -3.10 10.26
CA SER A 22 9.62 -3.32 10.67
C SER A 22 9.67 -4.30 11.85
N ALA A 23 10.78 -5.01 11.99
CA ALA A 23 10.99 -5.93 13.10
C ALA A 23 10.80 -5.21 14.45
N GLY A 24 9.95 -5.77 15.31
CA GLY A 24 9.64 -5.21 16.63
C GLY A 24 8.80 -3.92 16.62
N LYS A 25 8.25 -3.50 15.48
CA LYS A 25 7.37 -2.33 15.36
C LYS A 25 5.96 -2.71 14.90
N GLY A 26 5.03 -1.78 15.12
CA GLY A 26 3.68 -1.86 14.58
C GLY A 26 3.63 -1.64 13.06
N LEU A 27 2.43 -1.74 12.50
CA LEU A 27 2.19 -1.41 11.09
C LEU A 27 2.34 0.09 10.86
N GLU A 28 3.10 0.46 9.84
CA GLU A 28 3.29 1.83 9.37
C GLU A 28 2.66 1.98 7.99
N TRP A 29 1.75 2.94 7.85
CA TRP A 29 1.17 3.29 6.56
C TRP A 29 2.17 4.06 5.70
N ILE A 30 2.32 3.68 4.44
CA ILE A 30 3.25 4.30 3.48
C ILE A 30 2.51 5.30 2.58
N GLY A 31 1.36 4.89 2.07
CA GLY A 31 0.62 5.66 1.09
C GLY A 31 -0.54 4.86 0.50
N ARG A 32 -1.40 5.57 -0.24
CA ARG A 32 -2.54 4.99 -0.96
C ARG A 32 -2.68 5.57 -2.35
N ILE A 33 -3.29 4.80 -3.24
CA ILE A 33 -3.70 5.22 -4.57
C ILE A 33 -5.19 4.93 -4.79
N TYR A 34 -5.90 5.94 -5.27
CA TYR A 34 -7.29 5.81 -5.71
C TYR A 34 -7.34 5.21 -7.11
N THR A 35 -8.45 4.58 -7.46
CA THR A 35 -8.70 4.10 -8.84
C THR A 35 -8.70 5.23 -9.86
N SER A 36 -8.97 6.48 -9.44
CA SER A 36 -8.81 7.70 -10.24
C SER A 36 -7.35 8.06 -10.56
N GLY A 37 -6.38 7.40 -9.92
CA GLY A 37 -4.95 7.69 -10.04
C GLY A 37 -4.43 8.73 -9.03
N SER A 38 -5.29 9.34 -8.23
CA SER A 38 -4.85 10.24 -7.15
C SER A 38 -4.07 9.46 -6.09
N THR A 39 -3.04 10.06 -5.49
CA THR A 39 -2.19 9.41 -4.48
C THR A 39 -2.11 10.24 -3.20
N ASN A 40 -2.07 9.59 -2.04
CA ASN A 40 -1.68 10.20 -0.77
C ASN A 40 -0.53 9.42 -0.16
N TYR A 41 0.38 10.11 0.53
CA TYR A 41 1.58 9.51 1.09
C TYR A 41 1.73 9.88 2.56
N ASN A 42 2.44 9.03 3.30
CA ASN A 42 2.92 9.38 4.63
C ASN A 42 3.95 10.52 4.49
N PRO A 43 3.74 11.68 5.14
CA PRO A 43 4.65 12.83 5.04
C PRO A 43 6.12 12.51 5.28
N SER A 44 6.42 11.54 6.15
CA SER A 44 7.78 11.10 6.45
C SER A 44 8.44 10.31 5.31
N LEU A 45 7.66 9.83 4.34
CA LEU A 45 8.11 8.97 3.24
C LEU A 45 7.86 9.58 1.85
N THR A 46 7.08 10.66 1.74
CA THR A 46 6.63 11.28 0.49
C THR A 46 7.76 11.56 -0.52
N SER A 47 8.96 11.95 -0.08
CA SER A 47 10.07 12.28 -0.98
C SER A 47 10.71 11.06 -1.66
N ARG A 48 10.44 9.85 -1.15
CA ARG A 48 11.11 8.61 -1.56
C ARG A 48 10.16 7.57 -2.14
N VAL A 49 8.85 7.81 -2.05
CA VAL A 49 7.82 6.84 -2.37
C VAL A 49 7.09 7.25 -3.64
N THR A 50 6.82 6.27 -4.50
CA THR A 50 5.87 6.40 -5.61
C THR A 50 5.00 5.17 -5.63
N ILE A 51 3.68 5.37 -5.63
CA ILE A 51 2.70 4.30 -5.79
C ILE A 51 2.07 4.45 -7.17
N SER A 52 1.94 3.34 -7.88
CA SER A 52 1.32 3.30 -9.20
C SER A 52 0.30 2.17 -9.32
N LEU A 53 -0.70 2.39 -10.17
CA LEU A 53 -1.80 1.48 -10.46
C LEU A 53 -1.81 1.18 -11.96
N ASP A 54 -1.69 -0.10 -12.31
CA ASP A 54 -1.85 -0.60 -13.69
C ASP A 54 -3.12 -1.46 -13.74
N THR A 55 -4.21 -0.84 -14.17
CA THR A 55 -5.53 -1.49 -14.24
C THR A 55 -5.57 -2.56 -15.33
N SER A 56 -4.78 -2.43 -16.40
CA SER A 56 -4.70 -3.41 -17.49
C SER A 56 -4.10 -4.73 -17.04
N LYS A 57 -3.20 -4.69 -16.04
CA LYS A 57 -2.55 -5.86 -15.45
C LYS A 57 -3.10 -6.24 -14.09
N SER A 58 -4.06 -5.50 -13.57
CA SER A 58 -4.55 -5.64 -12.19
C SER A 58 -3.41 -5.61 -11.17
N GLN A 59 -2.52 -4.62 -11.28
CA GLN A 59 -1.35 -4.48 -10.42
C GLN A 59 -1.29 -3.14 -9.71
N VAL A 60 -0.89 -3.18 -8.43
CA VAL A 60 -0.48 -2.01 -7.65
C VAL A 60 1.01 -2.15 -7.35
N SER A 61 1.78 -1.09 -7.57
CA SER A 61 3.23 -1.11 -7.37
C SER A 61 3.66 -0.02 -6.40
N LEU A 62 4.64 -0.36 -5.56
CA LEU A 62 5.37 0.57 -4.70
C LEU A 62 6.80 0.64 -5.22
N LYS A 63 7.26 1.85 -5.52
CA LYS A 63 8.66 2.17 -5.78
C LYS A 63 9.19 2.99 -4.62
N LEU A 64 10.30 2.54 -4.04
CA LEU A 64 11.01 3.22 -2.98
C LEU A 64 12.42 3.59 -3.48
N SER A 65 12.81 4.86 -3.36
CA SER A 65 14.14 5.37 -3.69
C SER A 65 14.93 5.71 -2.44
N SER A 66 16.26 5.83 -2.57
CA SER A 66 17.16 6.18 -1.46
C SER A 66 16.92 5.31 -0.22
N VAL A 67 16.91 3.99 -0.42
CA VAL A 67 16.65 2.99 0.63
C VAL A 67 17.83 2.90 1.60
N THR A 68 17.52 2.65 2.87
CA THR A 68 18.48 2.49 3.95
C THR A 68 18.17 1.21 4.73
N ALA A 69 19.08 0.79 5.61
CA ALA A 69 18.83 -0.38 6.48
C ALA A 69 17.54 -0.25 7.32
N ALA A 70 17.12 0.98 7.64
CA ALA A 70 15.87 1.26 8.35
C ALA A 70 14.60 0.92 7.54
N ASP A 71 14.71 0.77 6.21
CA ASP A 71 13.61 0.35 5.35
C ASP A 71 13.44 -1.18 5.31
N THR A 72 14.25 -1.95 6.05
CA THR A 72 14.04 -3.39 6.22
C THR A 72 12.72 -3.65 6.96
N ALA A 73 11.78 -4.27 6.27
CA ALA A 73 10.44 -4.54 6.77
C ALA A 73 9.71 -5.58 5.91
N VAL A 74 8.62 -6.13 6.44
CA VAL A 74 7.63 -6.83 5.60
C VAL A 74 6.67 -5.79 5.03
N TYR A 75 6.53 -5.77 3.71
CA TYR A 75 5.67 -4.85 2.98
C TYR A 75 4.39 -5.55 2.54
N TYR A 76 3.26 -4.93 2.76
CA TYR A 76 1.94 -5.45 2.43
C TYR A 76 1.20 -4.49 1.50
N CYS A 77 0.55 -5.04 0.49
CA CYS A 77 -0.52 -4.36 -0.22
C CYS A 77 -1.83 -4.69 0.49
N VAL A 78 -2.64 -3.65 0.73
CA VAL A 78 -3.94 -3.81 1.35
C VAL A 78 -4.99 -3.11 0.50
N ARG A 79 -6.15 -3.74 0.38
CA ARG A 79 -7.34 -3.10 -0.16
C ARG A 79 -8.05 -2.42 0.98
N GLU A 80 -8.42 -1.17 0.77
CA GLU A 80 -9.14 -0.36 1.75
C GLU A 80 -10.53 -0.08 1.19
N ALA A 81 -11.55 -0.38 1.99
CA ALA A 81 -12.95 -0.22 1.63
C ALA A 81 -13.51 1.05 2.28
N CYS A 82 -13.97 1.99 1.46
CA CYS A 82 -14.91 3.00 1.93
C CYS A 82 -16.30 2.36 2.04
N GLY A 83 -16.66 1.83 3.22
CA GLY A 83 -18.07 1.57 3.54
C GLY A 83 -18.86 2.89 3.58
N GLY A 84 -20.20 2.83 3.58
CA GLY A 84 -21.07 4.02 3.69
C GLY A 84 -20.80 4.92 4.92
N ASP A 85 -19.95 4.45 5.85
CA ASP A 85 -19.53 5.10 7.08
C ASP A 85 -18.10 5.69 7.02
N CYS A 86 -17.68 6.27 5.90
CA CYS A 86 -16.48 7.11 5.86
C CYS A 86 -16.55 8.36 6.78
N TYR A 87 -17.68 8.57 7.47
CA TYR A 87 -17.85 9.51 8.57
C TYR A 87 -17.44 8.97 9.95
N HIS A 88 -17.23 7.66 10.11
CA HIS A 88 -17.01 7.02 11.44
C HIS A 88 -15.62 6.39 11.64
N GLY A 89 -14.68 6.56 10.71
CA GLY A 89 -13.24 6.34 10.97
C GLY A 89 -12.81 4.87 11.16
N VAL A 90 -13.51 3.91 10.55
CA VAL A 90 -13.12 2.49 10.56
C VAL A 90 -12.54 2.11 9.20
N ASP A 91 -11.24 2.36 9.02
CA ASP A 91 -10.48 1.90 7.86
C ASP A 91 -10.21 0.39 8.03
N TRP A 92 -11.00 -0.46 7.37
CA TRP A 92 -10.72 -1.90 7.32
C TRP A 92 -9.69 -2.19 6.24
N TYR A 93 -8.50 -2.61 6.67
CA TYR A 93 -7.45 -3.09 5.77
C TYR A 93 -7.66 -4.57 5.50
N ASP A 94 -8.11 -4.91 4.29
CA ASP A 94 -8.05 -6.28 3.78
C ASP A 94 -6.63 -6.53 3.23
N PRO A 95 -5.78 -7.36 3.87
CA PRO A 95 -4.52 -7.75 3.27
C PRO A 95 -4.78 -8.65 2.05
N TRP A 96 -4.44 -8.16 0.87
CA TRP A 96 -4.58 -8.90 -0.39
C TRP A 96 -3.35 -9.76 -0.72
N GLY A 97 -2.40 -9.84 0.19
CA GLY A 97 -1.23 -10.70 0.08
C GLY A 97 -0.59 -11.01 1.43
N GLN A 98 0.26 -12.05 1.46
CA GLN A 98 1.01 -12.50 2.64
C GLN A 98 2.12 -11.53 3.10
N GLY A 99 2.29 -10.43 2.37
CA GLY A 99 3.42 -9.53 2.53
C GLY A 99 4.70 -10.04 1.87
N THR A 100 5.70 -9.18 1.78
CA THR A 100 7.02 -9.53 1.23
C THR A 100 8.08 -8.90 2.11
N LEU A 101 8.98 -9.73 2.66
CA LEU A 101 10.15 -9.25 3.37
C LEU A 101 11.10 -8.60 2.37
N VAL A 102 11.41 -7.33 2.61
CA VAL A 102 12.46 -6.60 1.91
C VAL A 102 13.57 -6.36 2.91
N THR A 103 14.77 -6.86 2.60
CA THR A 103 15.97 -6.66 3.42
C THR A 103 16.91 -5.69 2.72
N VAL A 104 17.31 -4.65 3.45
CA VAL A 104 18.28 -3.65 2.98
C VAL A 104 19.45 -3.66 3.95
N SER A 105 20.66 -3.88 3.43
CA SER A 105 21.91 -3.81 4.18
C SER A 105 22.81 -2.72 3.58
N SER A 106 23.67 -2.14 4.43
CA SER A 106 24.71 -1.18 4.03
C SER A 106 25.87 -1.85 3.30
#